data_AF-A0A5B9MCK5-F1
#
_entry.id   AF-A0A5B9MCK5-F1
#
_cell.length_a   1.000
_cell.length_b   1.000
_cell.length_c   1.000
_cell.angle_alpha   90.00
_cell.angle_beta   90.00
_cell.angle_gamma   90.00
#
_symmetry.space_group_name_H-M   'P 1'
#
loop_
_entity.id
_entity.type
_entity.pdbx_description
1 polymer ?
#
loop_
_entity_poly.entity_id
_entity_poly.type
_entity_poly.pdbx_seq_one_letter_code
_entity_poly.pdbx_strand_id
1 'polypeptide(L)'
;MNPILVALILLLAALGGILCLMMFWRPKRRLCRAEVVQIIERFLSGEGGAYEWDDFLSLPIADPNLDRVRQQCVRVDWASKKGRESIERILAEIRGN
;
A
#
# COMPACT_ATOMS: atom_id res chain seq x y z
N MET A 1 34.01 -22.97 -19.62
CA MET A 1 33.14 -21.88 -19.18
C MET A 1 33.93 -21.00 -18.23
N ASN A 2 33.97 -19.68 -18.43
CA ASN A 2 34.82 -18.80 -17.62
C ASN A 2 34.28 -18.76 -16.16
N PRO A 3 35.07 -19.14 -15.15
CA PRO A 3 34.61 -19.18 -13.76
C PRO A 3 34.10 -17.81 -13.26
N ILE A 4 34.65 -16.72 -13.79
CA ILE A 4 34.20 -15.34 -13.52
C ILE A 4 32.78 -15.13 -14.05
N LEU A 5 32.49 -15.61 -15.26
CA LEU A 5 31.18 -15.49 -15.88
C LEU A 5 30.12 -16.29 -15.08
N VAL A 6 30.48 -17.48 -14.60
CA VAL A 6 29.59 -18.30 -13.75
C VAL A 6 29.30 -17.61 -12.43
N ALA A 7 30.32 -17.06 -11.77
CA ALA A 7 30.14 -16.33 -10.52
C ALA A 7 29.23 -15.09 -10.67
N LEU A 8 29.36 -14.35 -11.78
CA LEU A 8 28.51 -13.19 -12.07
C LEU A 8 27.04 -13.58 -12.29
N ILE A 9 26.77 -14.67 -13.00
CA ILE A 9 25.40 -15.17 -13.23
C ILE A 9 24.76 -15.58 -11.89
N LEU A 10 25.49 -16.30 -11.05
CA LEU A 10 25.00 -16.70 -9.73
C LEU A 10 24.73 -15.49 -8.81
N LEU A 11 25.60 -14.47 -8.86
CA LEU A 11 25.41 -13.25 -8.09
C LEU A 11 24.14 -12.49 -8.53
N LEU A 12 23.92 -12.33 -9.84
CA LEU A 12 22.72 -11.67 -10.37
C LEU A 12 21.45 -12.46 -10.04
N ALA A 13 21.48 -13.78 -10.16
CA ALA A 13 20.36 -14.64 -9.79
C ALA A 13 20.03 -14.55 -8.28
N ALA A 14 21.06 -14.52 -7.43
CA ALA A 14 20.88 -14.34 -5.99
C ALA A 14 20.30 -12.96 -5.65
N LEU A 15 20.81 -11.89 -6.26
CA LEU A 15 20.27 -10.53 -6.07
C LEU A 15 18.80 -10.43 -6.53
N GLY A 16 18.48 -11.00 -7.70
CA GLY A 16 17.10 -11.07 -8.19
C GLY A 16 16.18 -11.88 -7.28
N GLY A 17 16.67 -13.02 -6.77
CA GLY A 17 15.94 -13.87 -5.82
C GLY A 17 15.67 -13.18 -4.48
N ILE A 18 16.67 -12.48 -3.93
CA ILE A 18 16.53 -11.70 -2.69
C ILE A 18 15.52 -10.56 -2.89
N LEU A 19 15.57 -9.86 -4.02
CA LEU A 19 14.62 -8.78 -4.33
C LEU A 19 13.18 -9.32 -4.44
N CYS A 20 12.99 -10.47 -5.09
CA CYS A 20 11.69 -11.14 -5.15
C CYS A 20 11.20 -11.56 -3.76
N LEU A 21 12.08 -12.13 -2.93
CA LEU A 21 11.77 -12.54 -1.56
C LEU A 21 11.30 -11.34 -0.72
N MET A 22 11.99 -10.20 -0.84
CA MET A 22 11.64 -8.96 -0.12
C MET A 22 10.30 -8.37 -0.57
N MET A 23 9.88 -8.57 -1.82
CA MET A 23 8.53 -8.18 -2.26
C MET A 23 7.44 -9.07 -1.65
N PHE A 24 7.69 -10.37 -1.52
CA PHE A 24 6.71 -11.32 -0.99
C PHE A 24 6.60 -11.32 0.54
N TRP A 25 7.62 -10.87 1.27
CA TRP A 25 7.64 -10.87 2.74
C TRP A 25 7.28 -9.53 3.41
N ARG A 26 6.65 -8.61 2.69
CA ARG A 26 6.16 -7.35 3.29
C ARG A 26 5.17 -7.65 4.44
N PRO A 27 5.46 -7.23 5.68
CA PRO A 27 4.55 -7.45 6.79
C PRO A 27 3.22 -6.74 6.53
N LYS A 28 2.10 -7.44 6.77
CA LYS A 28 0.76 -6.87 6.64
C LYS A 28 0.36 -6.14 7.91
N ARG A 29 -0.16 -4.92 7.78
CA ARG A 29 -0.72 -4.16 8.89
C ARG A 29 -2.01 -4.82 9.37
N ARG A 30 -2.17 -4.94 10.69
CA ARG A 30 -3.43 -5.37 11.30
C ARG A 30 -4.21 -4.13 11.68
N LEU A 31 -5.02 -3.64 10.74
CA LEU A 31 -5.95 -2.55 10.96
C LEU A 31 -7.37 -3.09 11.04
N CYS A 32 -8.19 -2.53 11.92
CA CYS A 32 -9.63 -2.71 11.93
C CYS A 32 -10.32 -1.63 11.08
N ARG A 33 -11.63 -1.80 10.84
CA ARG A 33 -12.42 -0.86 10.04
C ARG A 33 -12.34 0.57 10.60
N ALA A 34 -12.48 0.74 11.91
CA ALA A 34 -12.49 2.06 12.54
C ALA A 34 -11.17 2.82 12.30
N GLU A 35 -10.03 2.12 12.37
CA GLU A 35 -8.72 2.71 12.09
C GLU A 35 -8.60 3.12 10.61
N VAL A 36 -9.06 2.28 9.67
CA VAL A 36 -9.05 2.63 8.24
C VAL A 36 -9.93 3.86 7.97
N VAL A 37 -11.13 3.90 8.56
CA VAL A 37 -12.04 5.05 8.46
C VAL A 37 -11.38 6.31 9.01
N GLN A 38 -10.77 6.23 10.19
CA GLN A 38 -10.10 7.36 10.83
C GLN A 38 -8.91 7.88 10.00
N ILE A 39 -8.10 6.99 9.43
CA ILE A 39 -6.99 7.38 8.55
C ILE A 39 -7.50 8.15 7.33
N ILE A 40 -8.55 7.64 6.67
CA ILE A 40 -9.12 8.27 5.48
C ILE A 40 -9.77 9.62 5.83
N GLU A 41 -10.47 9.72 6.97
CA GLU A 41 -11.06 10.96 7.46
C GLU A 41 -10.00 12.03 7.72
N ARG A 42 -8.94 11.68 8.45
CA ARG A 42 -7.84 12.60 8.77
C ARG A 42 -7.10 13.05 7.52
N PHE A 43 -6.96 12.19 6.53
CA PHE A 43 -6.43 12.58 5.23
C PHE A 43 -7.34 13.62 4.54
N LEU A 44 -8.65 13.38 4.50
CA LEU A 44 -9.60 14.29 3.86
C LEU A 44 -9.74 15.64 4.59
N SER A 45 -9.63 15.66 5.93
CA SER A 45 -9.66 16.88 6.73
C SER A 45 -8.33 17.64 6.76
N GLY A 46 -7.23 17.00 6.32
CA GLY A 46 -5.88 17.58 6.39
C GLY A 46 -5.24 17.50 7.78
N GLU A 47 -5.81 16.70 8.69
CA GLU A 47 -5.32 16.46 10.07
C GLU A 47 -4.43 15.21 10.17
N GLY A 48 -4.17 14.56 9.04
CA GLY A 48 -3.26 13.42 8.94
C GLY A 48 -1.82 13.79 9.25
N GLY A 49 -1.05 12.83 9.76
CA GLY A 49 0.39 12.99 9.89
C GLY A 49 1.07 13.19 8.52
N ALA A 50 2.24 13.84 8.49
CA ALA A 50 2.96 14.19 7.26
C ALA A 50 3.16 13.03 6.26
N TYR A 51 3.26 11.80 6.77
CA TYR A 51 3.46 10.57 5.97
C TYR A 51 2.36 9.53 6.18
N GLU A 52 1.32 9.82 6.97
CA GLU A 52 0.32 8.83 7.37
C GLU A 52 -0.45 8.27 6.18
N TRP A 53 -0.77 9.15 5.21
CA TRP A 53 -1.44 8.74 3.98
C TRP A 53 -0.54 7.87 3.10
N ASP A 54 0.73 8.25 2.93
CA ASP A 54 1.69 7.46 2.15
C ASP A 54 1.92 6.08 2.77
N ASP A 55 2.03 6.01 4.09
CA ASP A 55 2.16 4.75 4.84
C ASP A 55 0.90 3.88 4.71
N PHE A 56 -0.28 4.50 4.72
CA PHE A 56 -1.54 3.79 4.48
C PHE A 56 -1.58 3.20 3.07
N LEU A 57 -1.23 3.98 2.04
CA LEU A 57 -1.24 3.52 0.66
C LEU A 57 -0.20 2.43 0.38
N SER A 58 0.97 2.53 1.02
CA SER A 58 2.15 1.71 0.71
C SER A 58 2.15 0.33 1.38
N LEU A 59 1.44 0.17 2.50
CA LEU A 59 1.53 -1.03 3.32
C LEU A 59 0.26 -1.89 3.21
N PRO A 60 0.38 -3.18 2.84
CA PRO A 60 -0.78 -4.06 2.73
C PRO A 60 -1.46 -4.27 4.08
N ILE A 61 -2.78 -4.45 4.06
CA ILE A 61 -3.61 -4.72 5.24
C ILE A 61 -3.91 -6.23 5.30
N ALA A 62 -3.94 -6.79 6.51
CA ALA A 62 -4.16 -8.22 6.73
C ALA A 62 -5.59 -8.65 6.38
N ASP A 63 -6.58 -7.83 6.70
CA ASP A 63 -7.98 -8.01 6.29
C ASP A 63 -8.12 -7.77 4.77
N PRO A 64 -8.56 -8.77 3.98
CA PRO A 64 -8.67 -8.63 2.53
C PRO A 64 -9.67 -7.57 2.05
N ASN A 65 -10.75 -7.33 2.80
CA ASN A 65 -11.74 -6.32 2.44
C ASN A 65 -11.19 -4.91 2.68
N LEU A 66 -10.49 -4.71 3.80
CA LEU A 66 -9.81 -3.44 4.08
C LEU A 66 -8.61 -3.21 3.17
N ASP A 67 -7.89 -4.26 2.76
CA ASP A 67 -6.83 -4.12 1.76
C ASP A 67 -7.39 -3.75 0.38
N ARG A 68 -8.57 -4.27 0.00
CA ARG A 68 -9.26 -3.86 -1.23
C ARG A 68 -9.58 -2.37 -1.22
N VAL A 69 -10.04 -1.83 -0.10
CA VAL A 69 -10.24 -0.39 0.10
C VAL A 69 -8.96 0.38 -0.13
N ARG A 70 -7.86 0.00 0.55
CA ARG A 70 -6.56 0.64 0.38
C ARG A 70 -6.14 0.61 -1.08
N GLN A 71 -6.30 -0.52 -1.76
CA GLN A 71 -5.98 -0.65 -3.19
C GLN A 71 -6.86 0.25 -4.07
N GLN A 72 -8.13 0.48 -3.73
CA GLN A 72 -8.96 1.47 -4.41
C GLN A 72 -8.37 2.87 -4.23
N CYS A 73 -8.00 3.25 -3.00
CA CYS A 73 -7.33 4.54 -2.73
C CYS A 73 -6.01 4.71 -3.49
N VAL A 74 -5.19 3.66 -3.62
CA VAL A 74 -3.93 3.68 -4.39
C VAL A 74 -4.15 4.01 -5.87
N ARG A 75 -5.27 3.59 -6.46
CA ARG A 75 -5.58 3.82 -7.88
C ARG A 75 -6.13 5.22 -8.17
N VAL A 76 -6.42 6.00 -7.13
CA VAL A 76 -6.96 7.33 -7.26
C VAL A 76 -5.84 8.36 -7.33
N ASP A 77 -5.94 9.31 -8.25
CA ASP A 77 -5.11 10.52 -8.25
C ASP A 77 -5.54 11.46 -7.10
N TRP A 78 -5.16 11.08 -5.88
CA TRP A 78 -5.62 11.68 -4.62
C TRP A 78 -5.18 13.14 -4.43
N ALA A 79 -4.19 13.60 -5.20
CA ALA A 79 -3.76 15.00 -5.21
C ALA A 79 -4.73 15.91 -5.97
N SER A 80 -5.52 15.35 -6.89
CA SER A 80 -6.55 16.08 -7.63
C SER A 80 -7.85 16.21 -6.84
N LYS A 81 -8.62 17.27 -7.13
CA LYS A 81 -9.98 17.44 -6.58
C LYS A 81 -10.88 16.22 -6.84
N LYS A 82 -10.88 15.73 -8.09
CA LYS A 82 -11.67 14.56 -8.50
C LYS A 82 -11.25 13.29 -7.74
N GLY A 83 -9.96 13.17 -7.42
CA GLY A 83 -9.47 12.07 -6.62
C GLY A 83 -9.97 12.13 -5.18
N ARG A 84 -9.93 13.32 -4.55
CA ARG A 84 -10.52 13.50 -3.21
C ARG A 84 -12.00 13.13 -3.16
N GLU A 85 -12.79 13.55 -4.14
CA GLU A 85 -14.21 13.15 -4.27
C GLU A 85 -14.39 11.62 -4.43
N SER A 86 -13.40 10.93 -5.03
CA SER A 86 -13.43 9.47 -5.15
C SER A 86 -13.10 8.79 -3.83
N ILE A 87 -12.19 9.35 -3.04
CA ILE A 87 -11.84 8.87 -1.69
C ILE A 87 -13.02 9.07 -0.73
N GLU A 88 -13.74 10.18 -0.83
CA GLU A 88 -14.98 10.40 -0.07
C GLU A 88 -16.03 9.32 -0.35
N ARG A 89 -16.18 8.90 -1.61
CA ARG A 89 -17.10 7.79 -1.97
C ARG A 89 -16.66 6.46 -1.36
N ILE A 90 -15.36 6.16 -1.39
CA ILE A 90 -14.80 4.96 -0.76
C ILE A 90 -15.06 4.99 0.75
N LEU A 91 -14.88 6.14 1.41
CA LEU A 91 -15.17 6.30 2.83
C LEU A 91 -16.66 6.05 3.14
N ALA A 92 -17.56 6.58 2.32
CA ALA A 92 -19.00 6.36 2.46
C ALA A 92 -19.38 4.87 2.31
N GLU A 93 -18.78 4.16 1.34
CA GLU A 93 -18.98 2.72 1.13
C GLU A 93 -18.58 1.91 2.36
N ILE A 94 -17.43 2.20 2.97
CA ILE A 94 -16.93 1.48 4.15
C ILE A 94 -17.81 1.71 5.36
N ARG A 95 -18.38 2.91 5.52
CA ARG A 95 -19.26 3.24 6.65
C ARG A 95 -20.63 2.58 6.53
N GLY A 96 -21.15 2.43 5.30
CA GLY A 96 -22.49 1.88 5.06
C GLY A 96 -22.57 0.36 5.00
N ASN A 97 -21.44 -0.32 4.88
CA ASN A 97 -21.33 -1.78 4.86
C ASN A 97 -21.16 -2.35 6.28
#